data_AF-A0A957VIK6-F1
#
_entry.id   AF-A0A957VIK6-F1
#
_cell.length_a   1.000
_cell.length_b   1.000
_cell.length_c   1.000
_cell.angle_alpha   90.00
_cell.angle_beta   90.00
_cell.angle_gamma   90.00
#
_symmetry.space_group_name_H-M   'P 1'
#
loop_
_entity.id
_entity.type
_entity.pdbx_description
1 polymer ?
#
loop_
_entity_poly.entity_id
_entity_poly.type
_entity_poly.pdbx_seq_one_letter_code
_entity_poly.pdbx_strand_id
1 'polypeptide(L)'
;MIDTEIVQGILVRFGAIERWQTGVQLATNLLALTPSVLPVTVGEMETAVTLFGRYGPSGVTARDVVHAAVMQTHQITHIISTDKHFDQIEGIVRVDPLTLYAHR
;
A
#
# COMPACT_ATOMS: atom_id res chain seq x y z
N MET A 1 4.19 6.93 5.94
CA MET A 1 5.07 6.86 4.75
C MET A 1 4.35 6.05 3.68
N ILE A 2 4.79 6.14 2.44
CA ILE A 2 4.30 5.28 1.36
C ILE A 2 5.46 4.45 0.83
N ASP A 3 5.15 3.37 0.13
CA ASP A 3 6.11 2.63 -0.69
C ASP A 3 5.76 2.74 -2.18
N THR A 4 6.57 2.11 -3.02
CA THR A 4 6.43 2.12 -4.47
C THR A 4 5.09 1.57 -4.98
N GLU A 5 4.42 0.68 -4.22
CA GLU A 5 3.11 0.12 -4.57
C GLU A 5 2.07 1.23 -4.77
N ILE A 6 2.00 2.21 -3.87
CA ILE A 6 0.99 3.27 -3.95
C ILE A 6 1.10 4.06 -5.26
N VAL A 7 2.33 4.31 -5.72
CA VAL A 7 2.59 4.97 -7.01
C VAL A 7 2.17 4.06 -8.16
N GLN A 8 2.52 2.77 -8.10
CA GLN A 8 2.10 1.79 -9.10
C GLN A 8 0.56 1.68 -9.17
N GLY A 9 -0.13 1.66 -8.03
CA GLY A 9 -1.58 1.58 -7.93
C GLY A 9 -2.27 2.76 -8.62
N ILE A 10 -1.74 3.99 -8.48
CA ILE A 10 -2.21 5.16 -9.22
C ILE A 10 -2.06 4.93 -10.72
N LEU A 11 -0.87 4.56 -11.18
CA LEU A 11 -0.59 4.40 -12.61
C LEU A 11 -1.44 3.29 -13.24
N VAL A 12 -1.55 2.14 -12.58
CA VAL A 12 -2.38 1.01 -13.02
C VAL A 12 -3.84 1.42 -13.09
N ARG A 13 -4.38 2.06 -12.04
CA ARG A 13 -5.80 2.47 -12.00
C ARG A 13 -6.13 3.48 -13.09
N PHE A 14 -5.34 4.54 -13.22
CA PHE A 14 -5.61 5.60 -14.20
C PHE A 14 -5.31 5.17 -15.63
N GLY A 15 -4.36 4.24 -15.82
CA GLY A 15 -4.14 3.58 -17.11
C GLY A 15 -5.34 2.72 -17.53
N ALA A 16 -5.92 1.94 -16.61
CA ALA A 16 -7.05 1.04 -16.89
C ALA A 16 -8.35 1.78 -17.28
N ILE A 17 -8.49 3.05 -16.88
CA ILE A 17 -9.64 3.90 -17.24
C ILE A 17 -9.27 4.96 -18.29
N GLU A 18 -8.13 4.81 -18.98
CA GLU A 18 -7.69 5.68 -20.07
C GLU A 18 -7.54 7.17 -19.67
N ARG A 19 -7.24 7.43 -18.39
CA ARG A 19 -7.03 8.78 -17.84
C ARG A 19 -5.56 9.03 -17.53
N TRP A 20 -4.68 8.77 -18.50
CA TRP A 20 -3.22 8.81 -18.34
C TRP A 20 -2.70 10.12 -17.76
N GLN A 21 -3.12 11.28 -18.30
CA GLN A 21 -2.65 12.59 -17.82
C GLN A 21 -3.03 12.85 -16.36
N THR A 22 -4.23 12.41 -15.94
CA THR A 22 -4.63 12.51 -14.53
C THR A 22 -3.79 11.58 -13.65
N GLY A 23 -3.50 10.36 -14.11
CA GLY A 23 -2.62 9.42 -13.41
C GLY A 23 -1.20 9.96 -13.23
N VAL A 24 -0.61 10.51 -14.29
CA VAL A 24 0.72 11.15 -14.26
C VAL A 24 0.74 12.30 -13.25
N GLN A 25 -0.22 13.24 -13.37
CA GLN A 25 -0.27 14.39 -12.48
C GLN A 25 -0.41 13.97 -11.01
N LEU A 26 -1.28 12.99 -10.73
CA LEU A 26 -1.49 12.50 -9.36
C LEU A 26 -0.24 11.82 -8.79
N ALA A 27 0.41 10.95 -9.57
CA ALA A 27 1.64 10.28 -9.15
C ALA A 27 2.78 11.29 -8.91
N THR A 28 2.97 12.26 -9.80
CA THR A 28 3.97 13.33 -9.63
C THR A 28 3.70 14.16 -8.38
N ASN A 29 2.44 14.54 -8.14
CA ASN A 29 2.07 15.29 -6.94
C ASN A 29 2.32 14.49 -5.67
N LEU A 30 2.00 13.20 -5.66
CA LEU A 30 2.27 12.33 -4.51
C LEU A 30 3.76 12.28 -4.20
N LEU A 31 4.60 12.04 -5.23
CA LEU A 31 6.05 11.99 -5.09
C LEU A 31 6.64 13.31 -4.58
N ALA A 32 6.07 14.45 -4.96
CA ALA A 32 6.50 15.76 -4.46
C ALA A 32 6.12 15.99 -2.97
N LEU A 33 5.05 15.35 -2.48
CA LEU A 33 4.59 15.49 -1.09
C LEU A 33 5.28 14.54 -0.11
N THR A 34 5.82 13.41 -0.59
CA THR A 34 6.41 12.37 0.25
C THR A 34 7.94 12.32 0.05
N PRO A 35 8.74 12.91 0.96
CA PRO A 35 10.19 13.02 0.78
C PRO A 35 10.95 11.68 0.80
N SER A 36 10.30 10.60 1.22
CA SER A 36 10.86 9.25 1.14
C SER A 36 9.75 8.25 0.79
N VAL A 37 9.93 7.57 -0.35
CA VAL A 37 9.12 6.43 -0.79
C VAL A 37 9.95 5.18 -0.56
N LEU A 38 9.41 4.22 0.20
CA LEU A 38 10.11 2.98 0.49
C LEU A 38 10.17 2.10 -0.78
N PRO A 39 11.34 1.57 -1.15
CA PRO A 39 11.46 0.68 -2.29
C PRO A 39 10.96 -0.73 -1.95
N VAL A 40 10.40 -1.42 -2.94
CA VAL A 40 10.22 -2.88 -2.87
C VAL A 40 11.51 -3.54 -3.38
N THR A 41 12.25 -4.22 -2.49
CA THR A 41 13.43 -5.00 -2.88
C THR A 41 13.11 -6.50 -2.97
N VAL A 42 14.11 -7.32 -3.29
CA VAL A 42 13.96 -8.79 -3.28
C VAL A 42 13.52 -9.29 -1.90
N GLY A 43 14.03 -8.72 -0.81
CA GLY A 43 13.67 -9.15 0.55
C GLY A 43 12.20 -8.86 0.89
N GLU A 44 11.69 -7.69 0.51
CA GLU A 44 10.26 -7.38 0.64
C GLU A 44 9.41 -8.32 -0.23
N MET A 45 9.85 -8.69 -1.43
CA MET A 45 9.11 -9.62 -2.29
C MET A 45 9.09 -11.05 -1.74
N GLU A 46 10.19 -11.55 -1.16
CA GLU A 46 10.23 -12.85 -0.50
C GLU A 46 9.25 -12.90 0.69
N THR A 47 9.19 -11.81 1.45
CA THR A 47 8.22 -11.63 2.54
C THR A 47 6.80 -11.59 1.99
N ALA A 48 6.55 -10.84 0.91
CA ALA A 48 5.24 -10.74 0.27
C ALA A 48 4.73 -12.09 -0.26
N VAL A 49 5.60 -12.94 -0.83
CA VAL A 49 5.25 -14.31 -1.26
C VAL A 49 4.79 -15.15 -0.07
N THR A 50 5.51 -15.06 1.05
CA THR A 50 5.14 -15.75 2.29
C THR A 50 3.79 -15.28 2.82
N LEU A 51 3.57 -13.96 2.87
CA LEU A 51 2.30 -13.35 3.28
C LEU A 51 1.15 -13.74 2.34
N PHE A 52 1.39 -13.78 1.02
CA PHE A 52 0.37 -14.17 0.05
C PHE A 52 -0.08 -15.63 0.24
N GLY A 53 0.86 -16.54 0.48
CA GLY A 53 0.53 -17.94 0.79
C GLY A 53 -0.36 -18.09 2.03
N ARG A 54 -0.19 -17.20 3.02
CA ARG A 54 -0.97 -17.21 4.27
C ARG A 54 -2.33 -16.52 4.14
N TYR A 55 -2.37 -15.33 3.56
CA TYR A 55 -3.54 -14.45 3.60
C TYR A 55 -4.32 -14.38 2.28
N GLY A 56 -3.71 -14.78 1.16
CA GLY A 56 -4.37 -14.84 -0.15
C GLY A 56 -5.67 -15.66 -0.15
N PRO A 57 -5.73 -16.85 0.48
CA PRO A 57 -6.98 -17.63 0.59
C PRO A 57 -8.11 -16.92 1.35
N SER A 58 -7.79 -15.90 2.16
CA SER A 58 -8.76 -15.10 2.91
C SER A 58 -9.15 -13.79 2.20
N GLY A 59 -8.71 -13.62 0.95
CA GLY A 59 -9.08 -12.49 0.09
C GLY A 59 -8.09 -11.34 0.07
N VAL A 60 -6.99 -11.41 0.84
CA VAL A 60 -5.95 -10.36 0.79
C VAL A 60 -5.26 -10.36 -0.57
N THR A 61 -5.18 -9.20 -1.20
CA THR A 61 -4.66 -9.11 -2.57
C THR A 61 -3.13 -9.16 -2.62
N ALA A 62 -2.58 -9.55 -3.77
CA ALA A 62 -1.12 -9.55 -4.01
C ALA A 62 -0.49 -8.17 -3.78
N ARG A 63 -1.23 -7.11 -4.10
CA ARG A 63 -0.84 -5.72 -3.87
C ARG A 63 -0.76 -5.42 -2.37
N ASP A 64 -1.79 -5.79 -1.61
CA ASP A 64 -1.85 -5.49 -0.18
C ASP A 64 -0.77 -6.25 0.61
N VAL A 65 -0.42 -7.48 0.20
CA VAL A 65 0.69 -8.22 0.84
C VAL A 65 2.07 -7.67 0.47
N VAL A 66 2.26 -7.09 -0.73
CA VAL A 66 3.51 -6.36 -1.06
C VAL A 66 3.63 -5.11 -0.20
N HIS A 67 2.55 -4.32 -0.10
CA HIS A 67 2.51 -3.15 0.77
C HIS A 67 2.80 -3.52 2.23
N ALA A 68 2.13 -4.55 2.75
CA ALA A 68 2.34 -5.03 4.12
C ALA A 68 3.76 -5.54 4.35
N ALA A 69 4.37 -6.24 3.39
CA ALA A 69 5.75 -6.70 3.49
C ALA A 69 6.72 -5.53 3.68
N VAL A 70 6.60 -4.48 2.85
CA VAL A 70 7.43 -3.26 3.00
C VAL A 70 7.21 -2.62 4.37
N MET A 71 5.96 -2.50 4.82
CA MET A 71 5.69 -1.90 6.13
C MET A 71 6.31 -2.72 7.27
N GLN A 72 6.17 -4.05 7.24
CA GLN A 72 6.74 -4.93 8.26
C GLN A 72 8.27 -4.91 8.30
N THR A 73 8.96 -4.95 7.14
CA THR A 73 10.44 -4.92 7.10
C THR A 73 10.99 -3.60 7.63
N HIS A 74 10.23 -2.51 7.47
CA HIS A 74 10.55 -1.19 8.00
C HIS A 74 9.98 -0.92 9.41
N GLN A 75 9.45 -1.94 10.10
CA GLN A 75 8.86 -1.83 11.45
C GLN A 75 7.69 -0.84 11.56
N ILE A 76 6.99 -0.61 10.46
CA ILE A 76 5.81 0.24 10.38
C ILE A 76 4.59 -0.66 10.61
N THR A 77 3.94 -0.45 11.75
CA THR A 77 2.81 -1.28 12.16
C THR A 77 1.46 -0.66 11.83
N HIS A 78 1.40 0.62 11.47
CA HIS A 78 0.14 1.34 11.23
C HIS A 78 0.02 1.79 9.78
N ILE A 79 -1.07 1.38 9.13
CA ILE A 79 -1.35 1.69 7.72
C ILE A 79 -2.66 2.46 7.64
N ILE A 80 -2.61 3.69 7.13
CA ILE A 80 -3.82 4.48 6.86
C ILE A 80 -4.42 3.95 5.55
N SER A 81 -5.58 3.29 5.62
CA SER A 81 -6.19 2.68 4.44
C SER A 81 -7.70 2.48 4.60
N THR A 82 -8.42 2.64 3.48
CA THR A 82 -9.83 2.25 3.33
C THR A 82 -10.00 0.75 3.07
N ASP A 83 -8.91 0.04 2.74
CA ASP A 83 -8.95 -1.37 2.40
C ASP A 83 -8.95 -2.24 3.67
N LYS A 84 -10.06 -2.92 3.95
CA LYS A 84 -10.23 -3.77 5.13
C LYS A 84 -9.39 -5.05 5.09
N HIS A 85 -8.78 -5.42 3.97
CA HIS A 85 -7.93 -6.60 3.90
C HIS A 85 -6.73 -6.53 4.88
N PHE A 86 -6.23 -5.32 5.17
CA PHE A 86 -5.15 -5.13 6.15
C PHE A 86 -5.54 -5.53 7.58
N ASP A 87 -6.84 -5.58 7.91
CA ASP A 87 -7.32 -6.02 9.24
C ASP A 87 -6.97 -7.50 9.52
N GLN A 88 -6.63 -8.27 8.47
CA GLN A 88 -6.31 -9.69 8.56
C GLN A 88 -4.81 -9.97 8.73
N ILE A 89 -3.95 -8.99 8.45
CA ILE A 89 -2.50 -9.21 8.38
C ILE A 89 -1.88 -9.01 9.76
N GLU A 90 -1.37 -10.09 10.34
CA GLU A 90 -0.65 -10.05 11.62
C GLU A 90 0.49 -9.02 11.60
N GLY A 91 0.63 -8.23 12.68
CA GLY A 91 1.65 -7.18 12.78
C GLY A 91 1.28 -5.86 12.09
N ILE A 92 0.14 -5.79 11.40
CA ILE A 92 -0.41 -4.57 10.81
C ILE A 92 -1.68 -4.16 11.56
N VAL A 93 -1.79 -2.85 11.81
CA VAL A 93 -2.96 -2.16 12.33
C VAL A 93 -3.44 -1.20 11.26
N ARG A 94 -4.63 -1.43 10.72
CA ARG A 94 -5.24 -0.49 9.80
C ARG A 94 -5.85 0.68 10.58
N VAL A 95 -5.54 1.89 10.12
CA VAL A 95 -6.16 3.12 10.58
C VAL A 95 -7.14 3.57 9.51
N ASP A 96 -8.43 3.58 9.83
CA ASP A 96 -9.45 4.10 8.93
C ASP A 96 -9.29 5.63 8.80
N PRO A 97 -9.11 6.18 7.59
CA PRO A 97 -8.99 7.63 7.41
C PRO A 97 -10.19 8.40 7.98
N LEU A 98 -11.40 7.84 7.92
CA LEU A 98 -12.61 8.51 8.41
C LEU A 98 -12.59 8.65 9.93
N THR A 99 -12.07 7.65 10.66
CA THR A 99 -11.97 7.72 12.12
C THR A 99 -10.80 8.59 12.56
N LEU A 100 -9.72 8.64 11.78
CA LEU A 100 -8.54 9.46 12.06
C LEU A 100 -8.86 10.96 12.12
N TYR A 101 -9.79 11.44 11.29
CA TYR A 101 -10.17 12.85 11.22
C TYR A 101 -11.49 13.19 11.92
N ALA A 102 -12.23 12.21 12.46
CA ALA A 102 -13.50 12.42 13.16
C ALA A 102 -13.37 13.10 14.55
N HIS A 103 -12.14 13.30 15.05
CA HIS A 103 -11.85 13.92 16.33
C HIS A 103 -11.07 15.25 16.22
N ARG A 104 -11.18 15.95 15.09
CA ARG A 104 -10.64 17.30 14.90
C ARG A 104 -11.74 18.35 14.78
#